data_AF-A0A2V6TH91-F1
#
_entry.id   AF-A0A2V6TH91-F1
#
_cell.length_a   1.000
_cell.length_b   1.000
_cell.length_c   1.000
_cell.angle_alpha   90.00
_cell.angle_beta   90.00
_cell.angle_gamma   90.00
#
_symmetry.space_group_name_H-M   'P 1'
#
loop_
_entity.id
_entity.type
_entity.pdbx_description
1 polymer ?
#
loop_
_entity_poly.entity_id
_entity_poly.type
_entity_poly.pdbx_seq_one_letter_code
_entity_poly.pdbx_strand_id
1 'polypeptide(L)'
;DDVMNRQREVIYGMRRQILEGENQAETIAEWIEELTEVTLDAYAARGAHPEDWDLAGLTEALHRQFDTKVASAQYDEVVSRDALDELVHGAVKARFVEREGELGPDLLQALERHEMLIVLDTQWKDHLLSIDHLKEGIGLRGYGQRDPLTEYKKEAFDLFEDMFERVKAAVIERLFKVQIVRDAPMELPAMTAWADAREGRGALAGEPPRAAAPAPRAAAAPRTPTGEKIGRNDPCFCGSGKKYKKCHYLKA
;
A
#
# COMPACT_ATOMS: atom_id res chain seq x y z
N ASP A 1 18.43 -1.37 -15.32
CA ASP A 1 17.53 -2.43 -14.82
C ASP A 1 17.39 -2.50 -13.30
N ASP A 2 18.32 -1.96 -12.51
CA ASP A 2 18.27 -2.07 -11.04
C ASP A 2 17.01 -1.47 -10.37
N VAL A 3 16.47 -0.37 -10.90
CA VAL A 3 15.27 0.29 -10.33
C VAL A 3 14.06 -0.64 -10.40
N MET A 4 13.83 -1.24 -11.57
CA MET A 4 12.67 -2.12 -11.78
C MET A 4 12.77 -3.41 -11.00
N ASN A 5 13.97 -3.98 -10.88
CA ASN A 5 14.16 -5.18 -10.08
C ASN A 5 13.86 -4.92 -8.60
N ARG A 6 14.33 -3.79 -8.04
CA ARG A 6 14.02 -3.40 -6.66
C ARG A 6 12.52 -3.19 -6.43
N GLN A 7 11.84 -2.50 -7.35
CA GLN A 7 10.39 -2.30 -7.25
C GLN A 7 9.64 -3.64 -7.31
N ARG A 8 10.02 -4.55 -8.21
CA ARG A 8 9.44 -5.91 -8.27
C ARG A 8 9.66 -6.70 -6.99
N GLU A 9 10.86 -6.64 -6.41
CA GLU A 9 11.17 -7.32 -5.15
C GLU A 9 10.25 -6.86 -4.03
N VAL A 10 9.98 -5.56 -3.91
CA VAL A 10 9.04 -5.00 -2.93
C VAL A 10 7.62 -5.52 -3.18
N ILE A 11 7.11 -5.39 -4.41
CA ILE A 11 5.73 -5.75 -4.74
C ILE A 11 5.49 -7.26 -4.59
N TYR A 12 6.41 -8.09 -5.08
CA TYR A 12 6.29 -9.54 -4.94
C TYR A 12 6.54 -10.02 -3.52
N GLY A 13 7.35 -9.32 -2.74
CA GLY A 13 7.48 -9.53 -1.31
C GLY A 13 6.15 -9.33 -0.61
N MET A 14 5.54 -8.16 -0.77
CA MET A 14 4.23 -7.85 -0.19
C MET A 14 3.15 -8.83 -0.63
N ARG A 15 3.08 -9.12 -1.94
CA ARG A 15 2.13 -10.08 -2.49
C ARG A 15 2.26 -11.46 -1.84
N ARG A 16 3.49 -11.93 -1.64
CA ARG A 16 3.76 -13.21 -0.98
C ARG A 16 3.25 -13.21 0.45
N GLN A 17 3.52 -12.17 1.23
CA GLN A 17 3.06 -12.05 2.60
C GLN A 17 1.52 -12.13 2.71
N ILE A 18 0.81 -11.46 1.80
CA ILE A 18 -0.67 -11.51 1.77
C ILE A 18 -1.17 -12.92 1.41
N LEU A 19 -0.49 -13.62 0.50
CA LEU A 19 -0.82 -14.99 0.10
C LEU A 19 -0.51 -16.01 1.20
N GLU A 20 0.56 -15.83 1.96
CA GLU A 20 0.95 -16.67 3.09
C GLU A 20 -0.03 -16.56 4.28
N GLY A 21 -0.95 -15.58 4.23
CA GLY A 21 -2.02 -15.43 5.21
C GLY A 21 -1.57 -14.70 6.47
N GLU A 22 -0.55 -13.85 6.37
CA GLU A 22 -0.22 -12.91 7.43
C GLU A 22 -1.45 -12.04 7.75
N ASN A 23 -1.68 -11.78 9.04
CA ASN A 23 -2.75 -10.89 9.49
C ASN A 23 -2.46 -9.45 9.01
N GLN A 24 -3.43 -8.80 8.38
CA GLN A 24 -3.27 -7.46 7.78
C GLN A 24 -3.86 -6.34 8.63
N ALA A 25 -4.49 -6.63 9.77
CA ALA A 25 -5.19 -5.64 10.59
C ALA A 25 -4.29 -4.46 11.01
N GLU A 26 -3.03 -4.72 11.41
CA GLU A 26 -2.08 -3.65 11.73
C GLU A 26 -1.79 -2.77 10.51
N THR A 27 -1.59 -3.37 9.34
CA THR A 27 -1.30 -2.64 8.09
C THR A 27 -2.49 -1.78 7.67
N ILE A 28 -3.71 -2.33 7.78
CA ILE A 28 -4.95 -1.62 7.46
C ILE A 28 -5.16 -0.46 8.44
N ALA A 29 -4.95 -0.67 9.74
CA ALA A 29 -5.03 0.40 10.74
C ALA A 29 -4.01 1.51 10.48
N GLU A 30 -2.75 1.16 10.19
CA GLU A 30 -1.70 2.12 9.82
C GLU A 30 -2.12 2.95 8.59
N TRP A 31 -2.68 2.31 7.54
CA TRP A 31 -3.14 3.02 6.35
C TRP A 31 -4.36 3.90 6.59
N ILE A 32 -5.30 3.49 7.44
CA ILE A 32 -6.44 4.32 7.82
C ILE A 32 -5.97 5.58 8.52
N GLU A 33 -5.06 5.45 9.50
CA GLU A 33 -4.49 6.60 10.22
C GLU A 33 -3.75 7.54 9.27
N GLU A 34 -2.89 7.01 8.40
CA GLU A 34 -2.13 7.79 7.42
C GLU A 34 -3.04 8.53 6.44
N LEU A 35 -4.03 7.86 5.86
CA LEU A 35 -4.98 8.49 4.93
C LEU A 35 -5.84 9.54 5.62
N THR A 36 -6.15 9.35 6.91
CA THR A 36 -6.90 10.33 7.70
C THR A 36 -6.09 11.61 7.88
N GLU A 37 -4.81 11.49 8.26
CA GLU A 37 -3.91 12.64 8.40
C GLU A 37 -3.71 13.37 7.06
N VAL A 38 -3.45 12.62 5.98
CA VAL A 38 -3.29 13.20 4.63
C VAL A 38 -4.55 13.95 4.20
N THR A 39 -5.73 13.39 4.51
CA THR A 39 -7.01 14.05 4.21
C THR A 39 -7.15 15.33 5.05
N LEU A 40 -6.86 15.28 6.34
CA LEU A 40 -6.95 16.44 7.19
C LEU A 40 -6.00 17.56 6.75
N ASP A 41 -4.74 17.24 6.44
CA ASP A 41 -3.76 18.24 6.00
C ASP A 41 -4.14 18.88 4.65
N ALA A 42 -4.84 18.16 3.78
CA ALA A 42 -5.30 18.67 2.50
C ALA A 42 -6.42 19.74 2.62
N TYR A 43 -7.28 19.64 3.65
CA TYR A 43 -8.43 20.54 3.83
C TYR A 43 -8.30 21.48 5.04
N ALA A 44 -7.42 21.16 5.98
CA ALA A 44 -7.19 21.87 7.24
C ALA A 44 -5.72 21.71 7.66
N ALA A 45 -4.80 22.28 6.89
CA ALA A 45 -3.36 22.20 7.17
C ALA A 45 -3.03 22.72 8.59
N ARG A 46 -2.09 22.06 9.29
CA ARG A 46 -1.73 22.43 10.68
C ARG A 46 -1.31 23.88 10.90
N GLY A 47 -0.79 24.55 9.86
CA GLY A 47 -0.38 25.95 9.92
C GLY A 47 -1.47 26.95 9.50
N ALA A 48 -2.61 26.50 9.00
CA ALA A 48 -3.71 27.35 8.54
C ALA A 48 -4.57 27.83 9.71
N HIS A 49 -5.14 29.02 9.58
CA HIS A 49 -6.07 29.54 10.58
C HIS A 49 -7.41 28.78 10.48
N PRO A 50 -8.16 28.55 11.58
CA PRO A 50 -9.41 27.78 11.54
C PRO A 50 -10.46 28.29 10.55
N GLU A 51 -10.45 29.59 10.25
CA GLU A 51 -11.35 30.21 9.27
C GLU A 51 -11.01 29.88 7.81
N ASP A 52 -9.80 29.41 7.53
CA ASP A 52 -9.33 29.00 6.20
C ASP A 52 -9.58 27.52 5.92
N TRP A 53 -10.07 26.75 6.90
CA TRP A 53 -10.32 25.32 6.73
C TRP A 53 -11.53 25.05 5.84
N ASP A 54 -11.36 24.18 4.85
CA ASP A 54 -12.46 23.70 4.01
C ASP A 54 -13.14 22.49 4.64
N LEU A 55 -13.95 22.73 5.67
CA LEU A 55 -14.66 21.69 6.41
C LEU A 55 -15.75 20.98 5.58
N ALA A 56 -16.32 21.69 4.60
CA ALA A 56 -17.27 21.09 3.66
C ALA A 56 -16.55 20.10 2.74
N GLY A 57 -15.41 20.50 2.16
CA GLY A 57 -14.56 19.63 1.37
C GLY A 57 -14.03 18.44 2.17
N LEU A 58 -13.64 18.66 3.42
CA LEU A 58 -13.23 17.60 4.35
C LEU A 58 -14.35 16.57 4.56
N THR A 59 -15.59 17.02 4.80
CA THR A 59 -16.75 16.13 4.98
C THR A 59 -16.96 15.25 3.75
N GLU A 60 -16.92 15.84 2.55
CA GLU A 60 -17.08 15.10 1.29
C GLU A 60 -15.90 14.14 1.03
N ALA A 61 -14.68 14.54 1.40
CA ALA A 61 -13.51 13.68 1.28
C ALA A 61 -13.58 12.47 2.22
N LEU A 62 -13.98 12.69 3.48
CA LEU A 62 -14.19 11.61 4.46
C LEU A 62 -15.28 10.64 4.00
N HIS A 63 -16.37 11.15 3.43
CA HIS A 63 -17.43 10.29 2.91
C HIS A 63 -16.94 9.48 1.71
N ARG A 64 -16.18 10.11 0.81
CA ARG A 64 -15.62 9.42 -0.35
C ARG A 64 -14.62 8.34 0.05
N GLN A 65 -13.74 8.61 1.00
CA GLN A 65 -12.64 7.70 1.34
C GLN A 65 -13.06 6.63 2.36
N PHE A 66 -13.88 7.00 3.34
CA PHE A 66 -14.18 6.17 4.51
C PHE A 66 -15.68 5.91 4.71
N ASP A 67 -16.55 6.34 3.79
CA ASP A 67 -18.01 6.22 3.96
C ASP A 67 -18.50 6.81 5.30
N THR A 68 -17.80 7.85 5.77
CA THR A 68 -18.04 8.55 7.04
C THR A 68 -18.48 9.98 6.76
N LYS A 69 -19.52 10.44 7.45
CA LYS A 69 -19.93 11.84 7.44
C LYS A 69 -19.83 12.42 8.83
N VAL A 70 -19.09 13.51 8.97
CA VAL A 70 -19.10 14.36 10.16
C VAL A 70 -20.12 15.46 9.91
N ALA A 71 -21.08 15.62 10.82
CA ALA A 71 -22.12 16.64 10.65
C ALA A 71 -21.51 18.03 10.85
N SER A 72 -22.00 19.03 10.10
CA SER A 72 -21.48 20.41 10.19
C SER A 72 -21.51 20.96 11.61
N ALA A 73 -22.57 20.65 12.37
CA ALA A 73 -22.72 21.08 13.76
C ALA A 73 -21.63 20.52 14.70
N GLN A 74 -20.99 19.40 14.35
CA GLN A 74 -19.89 18.86 15.16
C GLN A 74 -18.60 19.68 14.99
N TYR A 75 -18.47 20.43 13.90
CA TYR A 75 -17.33 21.33 13.71
C TYR A 75 -17.47 22.64 14.46
N ASP A 76 -18.69 23.06 14.83
CA ASP A 76 -18.93 24.32 15.54
C ASP A 76 -18.21 24.38 16.90
N GLU A 77 -17.96 23.21 17.51
CA GLU A 77 -17.23 23.07 18.78
C GLU A 77 -15.70 22.95 18.60
N VAL A 78 -15.22 22.85 17.36
CA VAL A 78 -13.79 22.65 17.05
C VAL A 78 -13.07 23.98 16.99
N VAL A 79 -12.23 24.23 17.99
CA VAL A 79 -11.47 25.49 18.14
C VAL A 79 -9.99 25.36 17.83
N SER A 80 -9.49 24.15 17.58
CA SER A 80 -8.09 23.87 17.31
C SER A 80 -7.91 22.71 16.34
N ARG A 81 -6.75 22.66 15.68
CA ARG A 81 -6.42 21.59 14.75
C ARG A 81 -6.35 20.23 15.46
N ASP A 82 -5.87 20.21 16.69
CA ASP A 82 -5.83 18.99 17.52
C ASP A 82 -7.24 18.49 17.86
N ALA A 83 -8.19 19.39 18.14
CA ALA A 83 -9.58 19.01 18.35
C ALA A 83 -10.21 18.46 17.05
N LEU A 84 -9.82 19.01 15.89
CA LEU A 84 -10.24 18.48 14.58
C LEU A 84 -9.66 17.08 14.33
N ASP A 85 -8.38 16.85 14.67
CA ASP A 85 -7.73 15.54 14.59
C ASP A 85 -8.51 14.52 15.40
N GLU A 86 -8.77 14.81 16.68
CA GLU A 86 -9.49 13.91 17.59
C GLU A 86 -10.90 13.58 17.06
N LEU A 87 -11.63 14.61 16.60
CA LEU A 87 -12.98 14.44 16.06
C LEU A 87 -12.98 13.52 14.83
N VAL A 88 -12.10 13.78 13.86
CA VAL A 88 -12.09 13.07 12.58
C VAL A 88 -11.52 11.66 12.72
N HIS A 89 -10.41 11.48 13.44
CA HIS A 89 -9.90 10.14 13.75
C HIS A 89 -10.92 9.32 14.54
N GLY A 90 -11.61 9.95 15.50
CA GLY A 90 -12.70 9.32 16.24
C GLY A 90 -13.83 8.83 15.34
N ALA A 91 -14.28 9.68 14.41
CA ALA A 91 -15.35 9.34 13.46
C ALA A 91 -14.95 8.21 12.50
N VAL A 92 -13.75 8.28 11.90
CA VAL A 92 -13.23 7.25 10.99
C VAL A 92 -13.06 5.91 11.71
N LYS A 93 -12.49 5.93 12.93
CA LYS A 93 -12.34 4.72 13.75
C LYS A 93 -13.68 4.11 14.14
N ALA A 94 -14.66 4.93 14.56
CA ALA A 94 -15.99 4.46 14.88
C ALA A 94 -16.64 3.75 13.68
N ARG A 95 -16.53 4.34 12.49
CA ARG A 95 -17.04 3.72 11.26
C ARG A 95 -16.34 2.41 10.93
N PHE A 96 -15.02 2.32 11.12
CA PHE A 96 -14.31 1.06 10.92
C PHE A 96 -14.77 -0.02 11.90
N VAL A 97 -14.98 0.30 13.17
CA VAL A 97 -15.49 -0.64 14.18
C VAL A 97 -16.91 -1.13 13.83
N GLU A 98 -17.79 -0.25 13.33
CA GLU A 98 -19.10 -0.67 12.81
C GLU A 98 -18.93 -1.68 11.67
N ARG A 99 -18.00 -1.40 10.77
CA ARG A 99 -17.68 -2.25 9.62
C ARG A 99 -17.17 -3.63 10.04
N GLU A 100 -16.30 -3.70 11.05
CA GLU A 100 -15.84 -4.96 11.65
C GLU A 100 -17.02 -5.77 12.21
N GLY A 101 -17.97 -5.11 12.86
CA GLY A 101 -19.18 -5.73 13.40
C GLY A 101 -20.14 -6.24 12.32
N GLU A 102 -20.28 -5.52 11.20
CA GLU A 102 -21.12 -5.91 10.06
C GLU A 102 -20.57 -7.14 9.32
N LEU A 103 -19.25 -7.17 9.11
CA LEU A 103 -18.56 -8.22 8.34
C LEU A 103 -18.27 -9.47 9.19
N GLY A 104 -17.89 -9.28 10.44
CA GLY A 104 -17.28 -10.33 11.26
C GLY A 104 -15.82 -10.62 10.87
N PRO A 105 -15.05 -11.27 11.77
CA PRO A 105 -13.59 -11.37 11.66
C PRO A 105 -13.12 -12.19 10.45
N ASP A 106 -13.77 -13.34 10.19
CA ASP A 106 -13.35 -14.25 9.12
C ASP A 106 -13.55 -13.63 7.72
N LEU A 107 -14.71 -12.97 7.52
CA LEU A 107 -15.02 -12.30 6.26
C LEU A 107 -14.17 -11.05 6.08
N LEU A 108 -13.97 -10.24 7.13
CA LEU A 108 -13.10 -9.08 7.06
C LEU A 108 -11.68 -9.49 6.67
N GLN A 109 -11.11 -10.50 7.31
CA GLN A 109 -9.76 -10.99 6.98
C GLN A 109 -9.68 -11.51 5.53
N ALA A 110 -10.71 -12.20 5.04
CA ALA A 110 -10.76 -12.65 3.66
C ALA A 110 -10.83 -11.47 2.68
N LEU A 111 -11.65 -10.45 2.99
CA LEU A 111 -11.79 -9.24 2.18
C LEU A 111 -10.52 -8.39 2.16
N GLU A 112 -9.87 -8.17 3.29
CA GLU A 112 -8.58 -7.47 3.38
C GLU A 112 -7.57 -8.09 2.41
N ARG A 113 -7.37 -9.40 2.49
CA ARG A 113 -6.42 -10.12 1.63
C ARG A 113 -6.83 -10.04 0.16
N HIS A 114 -8.11 -10.21 -0.12
CA HIS A 114 -8.65 -10.18 -1.48
C HIS A 114 -8.45 -8.82 -2.13
N GLU A 115 -8.88 -7.75 -1.46
CA GLU A 115 -8.81 -6.38 -1.98
C GLU A 115 -7.38 -5.90 -2.09
N MET A 116 -6.52 -6.18 -1.10
CA MET A 116 -5.10 -5.84 -1.18
C MET A 116 -4.44 -6.45 -2.41
N LEU A 117 -4.72 -7.72 -2.70
CA LEU A 117 -4.14 -8.39 -3.88
C LEU A 117 -4.67 -7.83 -5.18
N ILE A 118 -5.98 -7.67 -5.34
CA ILE A 118 -6.56 -7.17 -6.59
C ILE A 118 -6.09 -5.74 -6.88
N VAL A 119 -6.09 -4.88 -5.86
CA VAL A 119 -5.68 -3.48 -6.01
C VAL A 119 -4.19 -3.39 -6.31
N LEU A 120 -3.34 -4.10 -5.56
CA LEU A 120 -1.90 -4.13 -5.80
C LEU A 120 -1.58 -4.64 -7.21
N ASP A 121 -2.23 -5.73 -7.63
CA ASP A 121 -2.00 -6.35 -8.92
C ASP A 121 -2.42 -5.42 -10.08
N THR A 122 -3.50 -4.66 -9.90
CA THR A 122 -3.98 -3.66 -10.89
C THR A 122 -3.05 -2.46 -10.97
N GLN A 123 -2.74 -1.83 -9.83
CA GLN A 123 -1.89 -0.64 -9.78
C GLN A 123 -0.46 -0.93 -10.26
N TRP A 124 0.06 -2.13 -9.99
CA TRP A 124 1.37 -2.54 -10.48
C TRP A 124 1.43 -2.64 -12.01
N LYS A 125 0.37 -3.16 -12.66
CA LYS A 125 0.30 -3.21 -14.13
C LYS A 125 0.31 -1.80 -14.73
N ASP A 126 -0.48 -0.89 -14.16
CA ASP A 126 -0.55 0.51 -14.61
C ASP A 126 0.80 1.23 -14.39
N HIS A 127 1.49 0.93 -13.29
CA HIS A 127 2.84 1.43 -13.03
C HIS A 127 3.87 0.93 -14.05
N LEU A 128 3.83 -0.36 -14.41
CA LEU A 128 4.72 -0.91 -15.44
C LEU A 128 4.57 -0.15 -16.77
N LEU A 129 3.33 0.13 -17.18
CA LEU A 129 3.04 0.93 -18.36
C LEU A 129 3.59 2.37 -18.22
N SER A 130 3.39 2.99 -17.06
CA SER A 130 3.89 4.34 -16.77
C SER A 130 5.42 4.43 -16.84
N ILE A 131 6.11 3.41 -16.35
CA ILE A 131 7.57 3.32 -16.44
C ILE A 131 8.03 3.15 -17.89
N ASP A 132 7.33 2.35 -18.70
CA ASP A 132 7.71 2.18 -20.10
C ASP A 132 7.59 3.50 -20.89
N HIS A 133 6.52 4.27 -20.67
CA HIS A 133 6.41 5.63 -21.21
C HIS A 133 7.52 6.57 -20.72
N LEU A 134 7.89 6.48 -19.43
CA LEU A 134 8.98 7.28 -18.88
C LEU A 134 10.33 6.98 -19.57
N LYS A 135 10.62 5.70 -19.87
CA LYS A 135 11.84 5.31 -20.61
C LYS A 135 11.87 5.87 -22.03
N GLU A 136 10.73 5.90 -22.72
CA GLU A 136 10.63 6.45 -24.07
C GLU A 136 10.86 7.98 -24.06
N GLY A 137 10.36 8.68 -23.04
CA GLY A 137 10.47 10.14 -22.92
C GLY A 137 11.81 10.67 -22.37
N ILE A 138 12.59 9.85 -21.65
CA ILE A 138 13.79 10.33 -20.95
C ILE A 138 14.89 10.85 -21.90
N GLY A 139 14.93 10.35 -23.15
CA GLY A 139 15.89 10.79 -24.16
C GLY A 139 15.78 12.28 -24.51
N LEU A 140 14.59 12.86 -24.37
CA LEU A 140 14.34 14.29 -24.61
C LEU A 140 14.83 15.19 -23.47
N ARG A 141 15.06 14.63 -22.26
CA ARG A 141 15.53 15.40 -21.08
C ARG A 141 17.05 15.60 -21.03
N GLY A 142 17.81 14.86 -21.83
CA GLY A 142 19.26 15.05 -21.96
C GLY A 142 19.67 16.43 -22.50
N TYR A 143 18.74 17.20 -23.09
CA TYR A 143 18.99 18.56 -23.54
C TYR A 143 19.20 19.58 -22.40
N GLY A 144 18.81 19.24 -21.17
CA GLY A 144 18.89 20.13 -20.00
C GLY A 144 20.19 20.09 -19.20
N GLN A 145 21.27 19.49 -19.73
CA GLN A 145 22.56 19.26 -19.02
C GLN A 145 22.45 18.44 -17.72
N ARG A 146 21.31 17.78 -17.47
CA ARG A 146 21.12 16.82 -16.37
C ARG A 146 21.38 15.40 -16.86
N ASP A 147 21.91 14.56 -15.98
CA ASP A 147 22.15 13.15 -16.27
C ASP A 147 20.82 12.39 -16.44
N PRO A 148 20.50 11.86 -17.64
CA PRO A 148 19.21 11.21 -17.90
C PRO A 148 18.93 10.01 -16.98
N LEU A 149 19.97 9.28 -16.57
CA LEU A 149 19.82 8.13 -15.68
C LEU A 149 19.39 8.55 -14.27
N THR A 150 19.91 9.67 -13.78
CA THR A 150 19.56 10.22 -12.47
C THR A 150 18.12 10.74 -12.47
N GLU A 151 17.71 11.49 -13.50
CA GLU A 151 16.32 11.95 -13.62
C GLU A 151 15.35 10.77 -13.76
N TYR A 152 15.70 9.75 -14.55
CA TYR A 152 14.91 8.51 -14.64
C TYR A 152 14.70 7.85 -13.29
N LYS A 153 15.77 7.70 -12.49
CA LYS A 153 15.69 7.07 -11.17
C LYS A 153 14.77 7.84 -10.24
N LYS A 154 14.84 9.18 -10.28
CA LYS A 154 14.02 10.05 -9.45
C LYS A 154 12.55 9.94 -9.86
N GLU A 155 12.23 10.16 -11.13
CA GLU A 155 10.85 10.11 -11.61
C GLU A 155 10.24 8.71 -11.49
N ALA A 156 11.02 7.66 -11.71
CA ALA A 156 10.56 6.28 -11.50
C ALA A 156 10.27 5.97 -10.03
N PHE A 157 10.95 6.64 -9.10
CA PHE A 157 10.69 6.53 -7.67
C PHE A 157 9.41 7.29 -7.29
N ASP A 158 9.27 8.54 -7.75
CA ASP A 158 8.07 9.35 -7.53
C ASP A 158 6.80 8.63 -8.05
N LEU A 159 6.85 8.07 -9.27
CA LEU A 159 5.75 7.27 -9.83
C LEU A 159 5.41 6.03 -8.98
N PHE A 160 6.42 5.41 -8.36
CA PHE A 160 6.23 4.22 -7.53
C PHE A 160 5.62 4.58 -6.17
N GLU A 161 6.05 5.68 -5.55
CA GLU A 161 5.42 6.20 -4.33
C GLU A 161 3.96 6.58 -4.60
N ASP A 162 3.69 7.32 -5.68
CA ASP A 162 2.34 7.69 -6.08
C ASP A 162 1.45 6.46 -6.33
N MET A 163 1.99 5.43 -6.98
CA MET A 163 1.29 4.15 -7.18
C MET A 163 0.97 3.51 -5.83
N PHE A 164 1.90 3.54 -4.89
CA PHE A 164 1.70 2.94 -3.58
C PHE A 164 0.62 3.67 -2.77
N GLU A 165 0.59 5.00 -2.80
CA GLU A 165 -0.47 5.79 -2.16
C GLU A 165 -1.84 5.48 -2.76
N ARG A 166 -1.93 5.31 -4.09
CA ARG A 166 -3.17 4.86 -4.75
C ARG A 166 -3.59 3.47 -4.30
N VAL A 167 -2.65 2.54 -4.07
CA VAL A 167 -2.96 1.22 -3.51
C VAL A 167 -3.59 1.34 -2.14
N LYS A 168 -2.96 2.09 -1.22
CA LYS A 168 -3.50 2.30 0.14
C LYS A 168 -4.92 2.85 0.08
N ALA A 169 -5.11 3.97 -0.63
CA ALA A 169 -6.40 4.65 -0.73
C ALA A 169 -7.48 3.73 -1.31
N ALA A 170 -7.20 3.01 -2.40
CA ALA A 170 -8.18 2.13 -3.04
C ALA A 170 -8.52 0.90 -2.20
N VAL A 171 -7.56 0.30 -1.48
CA VAL A 171 -7.87 -0.81 -0.56
C VAL A 171 -8.79 -0.35 0.55
N ILE A 172 -8.43 0.75 1.22
CA ILE A 172 -9.22 1.28 2.34
C ILE A 172 -10.62 1.67 1.87
N GLU A 173 -10.75 2.41 0.77
CA GLU A 173 -12.05 2.80 0.23
C GLU A 173 -12.96 1.59 -0.02
N ARG A 174 -12.43 0.52 -0.60
CA ARG A 174 -13.20 -0.71 -0.87
C ARG A 174 -13.64 -1.42 0.41
N LEU A 175 -12.78 -1.49 1.43
CA LEU A 175 -13.12 -2.12 2.70
C LEU A 175 -14.27 -1.41 3.42
N PHE A 176 -14.28 -0.07 3.37
CA PHE A 176 -15.36 0.73 3.93
C PHE A 176 -16.67 0.64 3.12
N LYS A 177 -16.60 0.46 1.79
CA LYS A 177 -17.78 0.51 0.90
C LYS A 177 -18.35 -0.83 0.47
N VAL A 178 -17.67 -1.96 0.72
CA VAL A 178 -18.14 -3.27 0.24
C VAL A 178 -19.53 -3.58 0.79
N GLN A 179 -20.45 -4.07 -0.04
CA GLN A 179 -21.81 -4.40 0.41
C GLN A 179 -21.95 -5.90 0.63
N ILE A 180 -22.53 -6.30 1.76
CA ILE A 180 -22.81 -7.70 2.05
C ILE A 180 -24.17 -8.04 1.46
N VAL A 181 -24.20 -8.84 0.38
CA VAL A 181 -25.44 -9.44 -0.11
C VAL A 181 -25.68 -10.73 0.67
N ARG A 182 -26.60 -10.69 1.64
CA ARG A 182 -26.84 -11.81 2.58
C ARG A 182 -27.50 -13.05 1.98
N ASP A 183 -28.12 -12.94 0.81
CA ASP A 183 -28.91 -14.01 0.18
C ASP A 183 -28.22 -14.69 -1.03
N ALA A 184 -26.94 -14.41 -1.26
CA ALA A 184 -26.12 -15.14 -2.22
C ALA A 184 -25.06 -15.94 -1.47
N PRO A 185 -24.82 -17.23 -1.79
CA PRO A 185 -23.61 -17.90 -1.34
C PRO A 185 -22.43 -17.05 -1.83
N MET A 186 -21.74 -16.42 -0.88
CA MET A 186 -20.53 -15.66 -1.17
C MET A 186 -19.44 -16.67 -1.52
N GLU A 187 -19.39 -17.05 -2.79
CA GLU A 187 -18.21 -17.69 -3.36
C GLU A 187 -17.12 -16.62 -3.34
N LEU A 188 -16.22 -16.69 -2.35
CA LEU A 188 -14.97 -15.93 -2.40
C LEU A 188 -14.34 -16.24 -3.76
N PRO A 189 -14.12 -15.24 -4.64
CA PRO A 189 -13.60 -15.51 -5.96
C PRO A 189 -12.30 -16.30 -5.81
N ALA A 190 -12.25 -17.47 -6.45
CA ALA A 190 -11.04 -18.27 -6.46
C ALA A 190 -9.90 -17.35 -6.88
N MET A 191 -8.92 -17.18 -5.98
CA MET A 191 -7.74 -16.33 -6.18
C MET A 191 -6.92 -16.89 -7.33
N THR A 192 -7.34 -16.57 -8.55
CA THR A 192 -6.73 -16.94 -9.82
C THR A 192 -6.29 -15.64 -10.48
N ALA A 193 -5.11 -15.46 -11.05
CA ALA A 193 -3.87 -16.21 -10.98
C ALA A 193 -2.77 -15.23 -11.39
N TRP A 194 -1.84 -14.92 -10.48
CA TRP A 194 -0.43 -14.77 -10.84
C TRP A 194 0.34 -16.01 -10.35
N ALA A 195 -0.26 -17.18 -10.53
CA ALA A 195 0.44 -18.45 -10.46
C ALA A 195 1.19 -18.77 -11.77
N ASP A 196 0.88 -18.07 -12.87
CA ASP A 196 1.45 -18.34 -14.21
C ASP A 196 2.19 -17.14 -14.82
N ALA A 197 2.96 -16.42 -14.02
CA ALA A 197 4.16 -15.75 -14.54
C ALA A 197 5.37 -16.64 -14.25
N ARG A 198 5.30 -17.90 -14.71
CA ARG A 198 6.50 -18.68 -15.01
C ARG A 198 7.32 -17.83 -15.97
N GLU A 199 8.50 -17.38 -15.51
CA GLU A 199 9.67 -17.12 -16.34
C GLU A 199 9.37 -16.57 -17.74
N GLY A 200 8.69 -15.44 -17.81
CA GLY A 200 8.71 -14.60 -18.99
C GLY A 200 10.04 -13.86 -19.05
N ARG A 201 11.13 -14.58 -19.34
CA ARG A 201 12.28 -13.93 -19.97
C ARG A 201 11.72 -13.20 -21.18
N GLY A 202 11.85 -11.88 -21.19
CA GLY A 202 11.69 -11.09 -22.41
C GLY A 202 12.72 -11.60 -23.42
N ALA A 203 12.34 -12.62 -24.19
CA ALA A 203 13.08 -13.12 -25.32
C ALA A 203 12.83 -12.13 -26.46
N LEU A 204 13.71 -11.15 -26.56
CA LEU A 204 14.02 -10.58 -27.87
C LEU A 204 14.47 -11.74 -28.76
N ALA A 205 13.91 -11.80 -29.96
CA ALA A 205 14.07 -12.90 -30.89
C ALA A 205 15.54 -13.12 -31.27
N GLY A 206 16.00 -14.38 -31.14
CA GLY A 206 17.12 -14.92 -31.90
C GLY A 206 18.34 -15.35 -31.10
N GLU A 207 18.32 -16.55 -30.49
CA GLU A 207 19.50 -17.42 -30.33
C GLU A 207 19.07 -18.86 -29.92
N PRO A 208 19.79 -19.92 -30.34
CA PRO A 208 19.35 -21.31 -30.17
C PRO A 208 19.65 -21.86 -28.75
N PRO A 209 18.97 -22.95 -28.33
CA PRO A 209 18.88 -23.31 -26.92
C PRO A 209 20.15 -24.00 -26.42
N ARG A 210 20.69 -23.52 -25.29
CA ARG A 210 21.74 -24.20 -24.52
C ARG A 210 21.14 -24.85 -23.27
N ALA A 211 21.63 -26.05 -22.96
CA ALA A 211 21.09 -27.02 -22.01
C ALA A 211 20.79 -26.48 -20.60
N ALA A 212 19.77 -27.08 -19.98
CA ALA A 212 19.23 -26.73 -18.66
C ALA A 212 20.25 -26.81 -17.52
N ALA A 213 20.31 -25.75 -16.72
CA ALA A 213 20.97 -25.71 -15.42
C ALA A 213 19.91 -25.87 -14.29
N PRO A 214 20.28 -26.44 -13.13
CA PRO A 214 19.32 -26.78 -12.08
C PRO A 214 18.76 -25.54 -11.35
N ALA A 215 17.52 -25.67 -10.87
CA ALA A 215 16.74 -24.62 -10.22
C ALA A 215 17.41 -24.02 -8.95
N PRO A 216 17.24 -22.71 -8.68
CA PRO A 216 17.78 -22.09 -7.48
C PRO A 216 16.93 -22.47 -6.24
N ARG A 217 17.63 -22.77 -5.14
CA ARG A 217 17.04 -22.96 -3.81
C ARG A 217 16.33 -21.68 -3.35
N ALA A 218 15.14 -21.85 -2.78
CA ALA A 218 14.39 -20.80 -2.11
C ALA A 218 15.26 -20.10 -1.05
N ALA A 219 15.31 -18.77 -1.10
CA ALA A 219 15.97 -17.96 -0.08
C ALA A 219 15.27 -18.16 1.27
N ALA A 220 16.05 -18.53 2.29
CA ALA A 220 15.55 -18.77 3.64
C ALA A 220 15.13 -17.45 4.30
N ALA A 221 14.01 -17.48 5.03
CA ALA A 221 13.54 -16.36 5.85
C ALA A 221 14.66 -15.83 6.79
N PRO A 222 14.68 -14.52 7.09
CA PRO A 222 15.68 -13.92 7.96
C PRO A 222 15.64 -14.59 9.35
N ARG A 223 16.83 -14.93 9.84
CA ARG A 223 17.03 -15.60 11.12
C ARG A 223 17.98 -14.77 11.98
N THR A 224 17.83 -14.87 13.30
CA THR A 224 18.80 -14.37 14.26
C THR A 224 20.16 -15.06 14.06
N PRO A 225 21.26 -14.53 14.64
CA PRO A 225 22.53 -15.25 14.70
C PRO A 225 22.45 -16.63 15.39
N THR A 226 21.39 -16.87 16.19
CA THR A 226 21.07 -18.16 16.83
C THR A 226 20.23 -19.09 15.96
N GLY A 227 19.82 -18.65 14.76
CA GLY A 227 19.08 -19.47 13.79
C GLY A 227 17.56 -19.47 13.95
N GLU A 228 17.01 -18.66 14.86
CA GLU A 228 15.57 -18.52 15.08
C GLU A 228 14.97 -17.57 14.05
N LYS A 229 13.75 -17.86 13.57
CA LYS A 229 13.05 -16.94 12.65
C LYS A 229 12.76 -15.63 13.39
N ILE A 230 13.16 -14.51 12.79
CA ILE A 230 12.88 -13.17 13.33
C ILE A 230 11.91 -12.45 12.40
N GLY A 231 10.76 -12.06 12.95
CA GLY A 231 9.74 -11.29 12.28
C GLY A 231 10.14 -9.82 12.12
N ARG A 232 9.60 -9.16 11.10
CA ARG A 232 9.84 -7.74 10.78
C ARG A 232 9.62 -6.81 11.99
N ASN A 233 8.64 -7.09 12.83
CA ASN A 233 8.27 -6.27 13.99
C ASN A 233 8.88 -6.75 15.33
N ASP A 234 9.58 -7.89 15.35
CA ASP A 234 10.17 -8.44 16.58
C ASP A 234 11.27 -7.53 17.13
N PRO A 235 11.56 -7.60 18.45
CA PRO A 235 12.73 -6.95 19.03
C PRO A 235 14.00 -7.36 18.28
N CYS A 236 14.77 -6.37 17.82
CA CYS A 236 15.97 -6.65 17.06
C CYS A 236 17.01 -7.40 17.92
N PHE A 237 17.60 -8.46 17.37
CA PHE A 237 18.59 -9.31 18.05
C PHE A 237 19.87 -8.59 18.51
N CYS A 238 20.11 -7.34 18.10
CA CYS A 238 21.27 -6.54 18.50
C CYS A 238 21.13 -5.90 19.90
N GLY A 239 20.01 -6.13 20.60
CA GLY A 239 19.78 -5.57 21.95
C GLY A 239 19.45 -4.07 21.97
N SER A 240 19.18 -3.47 20.81
CA SER A 240 18.91 -2.01 20.69
C SER A 240 17.55 -1.56 21.25
N GLY A 241 16.68 -2.50 21.65
CA GLY A 241 15.30 -2.23 22.05
C GLY A 241 14.37 -1.78 20.91
N LYS A 242 14.87 -1.67 19.67
CA LYS A 242 14.10 -1.26 18.48
C LYS A 242 13.55 -2.49 17.74
N LYS A 243 12.39 -2.36 17.09
CA LYS A 243 11.84 -3.37 16.17
C LYS A 243 12.85 -3.69 15.04
N TYR A 244 12.95 -4.94 14.59
CA TYR A 244 13.88 -5.40 13.55
C TYR A 244 13.79 -4.54 12.28
N LYS A 245 12.57 -4.13 11.87
CA LYS A 245 12.30 -3.19 10.76
C LYS A 245 13.00 -1.86 10.86
N LYS A 246 13.10 -1.31 12.08
CA LYS A 246 13.73 -0.02 12.36
C LYS A 246 15.22 -0.13 12.65
N CYS A 247 15.82 -1.32 12.50
CA CYS A 247 17.21 -1.57 12.88
C CYS A 247 18.01 -2.34 11.81
N HIS A 248 17.68 -3.60 11.53
CA HIS A 248 18.50 -4.49 10.69
C HIS A 248 17.75 -5.11 9.51
N TYR A 249 16.46 -4.82 9.33
CA TYR A 249 15.63 -5.39 8.25
C TYR A 249 16.06 -5.00 6.83
N LEU A 250 16.72 -3.84 6.65
CA LEU A 250 17.21 -3.36 5.35
C LEU A 250 18.72 -3.60 5.15
N LYS A 251 19.37 -4.30 6.08
CA LYS A 251 20.83 -4.56 6.07
C LYS A 251 21.19 -6.03 5.90
N ALA A 252 20.21 -6.90 5.66
CA ALA A 252 20.39 -8.34 5.48
C ALA A 252 20.24 -8.73 4.01
#